data_AF-A0A1Y6G409-F1
#
_entry.id   AF-A0A1Y6G409-F1
#
_cell.length_a   1.000
_cell.length_b   1.000
_cell.length_c   1.000
_cell.angle_alpha   90.00
_cell.angle_beta   90.00
_cell.angle_gamma   90.00
#
_symmetry.space_group_name_H-M   'P 1'
#
loop_
_entity.id
_entity.type
_entity.pdbx_description
1 polymer ?
#
loop_
_entity_poly.entity_id
_entity_poly.type
_entity_poly.pdbx_seq_one_letter_code
_entity_poly.pdbx_strand_id
1 'polypeptide(L)'
;MPKLNRWQPLGLVALVGLVFLFGWLPSGMLDDSQRQQKPQLYLSVTGTENNASLTTLAEDISSRLAARHELVLVPQASPSSWRLFLSINQQQRIVIQAELTAPIQTRDDQPRVARFVVDGAENAAPNLSAQVVDMTLSEITSVNE
;
A
#
# COMPACT_ATOMS: atom_id res chain seq x y z
N MET A 1 -9.79 63.48 -19.76
CA MET A 1 -9.47 63.05 -18.38
C MET A 1 -10.43 61.94 -17.98
N PRO A 2 -9.99 60.67 -17.88
CA PRO A 2 -10.87 59.58 -17.49
C PRO A 2 -11.26 59.76 -16.01
N LYS A 3 -12.57 59.81 -15.75
CA LYS A 3 -13.12 59.86 -14.38
C LYS A 3 -12.88 58.49 -13.76
N LEU A 4 -11.88 58.37 -12.89
CA LEU A 4 -11.70 57.19 -12.05
C LEU A 4 -13.00 56.98 -11.27
N ASN A 5 -13.66 55.85 -11.49
CA ASN A 5 -14.93 55.56 -10.85
C ASN A 5 -14.64 55.35 -9.36
N ARG A 6 -15.25 56.15 -8.47
CA ARG A 6 -14.94 56.20 -7.02
C ARG A 6 -15.06 54.86 -6.28
N TRP A 7 -15.60 53.84 -6.93
CA TRP A 7 -15.82 52.49 -6.43
C TRP A 7 -14.74 51.47 -6.87
N GLN A 8 -13.89 51.82 -7.85
CA GLN A 8 -12.75 50.98 -8.28
C GLN A 8 -11.78 50.59 -7.16
N PRO A 9 -11.41 51.45 -6.18
CA PRO A 9 -10.49 51.03 -5.13
C PRO A 9 -11.11 49.98 -4.21
N LEU A 10 -12.44 49.97 -4.06
CA LEU A 10 -13.14 49.01 -3.21
C LEU A 10 -13.10 47.59 -3.79
N GLY A 11 -13.29 47.48 -5.11
CA GLY A 11 -13.18 46.20 -5.82
C GLY A 11 -11.77 45.62 -5.79
N LEU A 12 -10.75 46.48 -5.87
CA LEU A 12 -9.36 46.06 -5.78
C LEU A 12 -9.01 45.53 -4.38
N VAL A 13 -9.47 46.21 -3.33
CA VAL A 13 -9.26 45.77 -1.94
C VAL A 13 -10.00 44.47 -1.65
N ALA A 14 -11.22 44.30 -2.15
CA ALA A 14 -11.97 43.06 -2.03
C ALA A 14 -11.25 41.90 -2.74
N LEU A 15 -10.73 42.12 -3.95
CA LEU A 15 -9.97 41.12 -4.70
C LEU A 15 -8.67 40.72 -3.98
N VAL A 16 -7.91 41.71 -3.50
CA VAL A 16 -6.66 41.47 -2.75
C VAL A 16 -6.95 40.75 -1.44
N GLY A 17 -8.01 41.12 -0.72
CA GLY A 17 -8.43 40.44 0.49
C GLY A 17 -8.81 38.97 0.24
N LEU A 18 -9.47 38.69 -0.88
CA LEU A 18 -9.84 37.33 -1.28
C LEU A 18 -8.60 36.47 -1.59
N VAL A 19 -7.62 37.02 -2.31
CA VAL A 19 -6.35 36.32 -2.60
C VAL A 19 -5.58 36.01 -1.31
N PHE A 20 -5.57 36.93 -0.34
CA PHE A 20 -4.94 36.67 0.97
C PHE A 20 -5.68 35.59 1.77
N LEU A 21 -7.02 35.57 1.73
CA LEU A 21 -7.82 34.51 2.37
C LEU A 21 -7.56 33.12 1.78
N PHE A 22 -7.42 33.01 0.46
CA PHE A 22 -7.07 31.74 -0.20
C PHE A 22 -5.60 31.34 0.00
N GLY A 23 -4.69 32.30 0.15
CA GLY A 23 -3.27 32.02 0.44
C GLY A 23 -3.00 31.55 1.87
N TRP A 24 -3.91 31.86 2.80
CA TRP A 24 -3.89 31.41 4.19
C TRP A 24 -4.89 30.31 4.49
N LEU A 25 -5.48 29.68 3.47
CA LEU A 25 -6.19 28.42 3.69
C LEU A 25 -5.17 27.49 4.35
N PRO A 26 -5.41 27.03 5.60
CA PRO A 26 -4.56 26.01 6.18
C PRO A 26 -4.63 24.86 5.18
N SER A 27 -3.50 24.54 4.56
CA SER A 27 -3.38 23.33 3.78
C SER A 27 -3.73 22.23 4.76
N GLY A 28 -4.98 21.76 4.68
CA GLY A 28 -5.47 20.69 5.51
C GLY A 28 -4.40 19.63 5.49
N MET A 29 -4.01 19.16 6.68
CA MET A 29 -3.13 18.03 6.85
C MET A 29 -3.80 16.84 6.19
N LEU A 30 -3.69 16.77 4.87
CA LEU A 30 -3.99 15.62 4.07
C LEU A 30 -2.91 14.65 4.49
N ASP A 31 -3.33 13.72 5.34
CA ASP A 31 -2.54 12.59 5.79
C ASP A 31 -1.86 11.98 4.56
N ASP A 32 -0.57 11.63 4.63
CA ASP A 32 0.19 11.17 3.46
C ASP A 32 -0.46 9.95 2.77
N SER A 33 -1.29 9.22 3.49
CA SER A 33 -2.15 8.12 2.98
C SER A 33 -3.23 8.58 2.00
N GLN A 34 -3.69 9.83 2.04
CA GLN A 34 -4.65 10.39 1.08
C GLN A 34 -3.99 10.97 -0.18
N ARG A 35 -2.68 11.24 -0.14
CA ARG A 35 -1.92 11.73 -1.31
C ARG A 35 -1.35 10.60 -2.16
N GLN A 36 -1.12 9.43 -1.57
CA GLN A 36 -0.60 8.27 -2.30
C GLN A 36 -1.75 7.39 -2.79
N GLN A 37 -2.04 7.45 -4.10
CA GLN A 37 -3.09 6.64 -4.74
C GLN A 37 -2.84 5.13 -4.71
N LYS A 38 -1.65 4.66 -4.30
CA LYS A 38 -1.27 3.25 -4.36
C LYS A 38 -1.07 2.66 -2.95
N PRO A 39 -1.65 1.49 -2.64
CA PRO A 39 -1.40 0.81 -1.38
C PRO A 39 0.09 0.47 -1.21
N GLN A 40 0.63 0.80 -0.04
CA GLN A 40 1.96 0.39 0.38
C GLN A 40 1.91 -1.00 0.99
N LEU A 41 2.89 -1.86 0.66
CA LEU A 41 3.00 -3.22 1.17
C LEU A 41 4.38 -3.46 1.78
N TYR A 42 4.41 -3.84 3.06
CA TYR A 42 5.59 -4.39 3.72
C TYR A 42 5.55 -5.92 3.62
N LEU A 43 6.65 -6.51 3.15
CA LEU A 43 6.81 -7.96 3.02
C LEU A 43 7.83 -8.47 4.05
N SER A 44 7.45 -9.51 4.80
CA SER A 44 8.34 -10.24 5.70
C SER A 44 8.27 -11.72 5.36
N VAL A 45 9.42 -12.35 5.12
CA VAL A 45 9.50 -13.77 4.76
C VAL A 45 10.33 -14.51 5.80
N THR A 46 9.84 -15.68 6.23
CA THR A 46 10.47 -16.57 7.21
C THR A 46 10.44 -18.02 6.71
N GLY A 47 11.26 -18.89 7.29
CA GLY A 47 11.24 -20.33 7.02
C GLY A 47 12.04 -20.78 5.78
N THR A 48 12.71 -19.86 5.09
CA THR A 48 13.60 -20.15 3.95
C THR A 48 15.03 -20.49 4.37
N GLU A 49 15.33 -20.37 5.66
CA GLU A 49 16.67 -20.58 6.21
C GLU A 49 17.16 -22.00 5.90
N ASN A 50 18.31 -22.10 5.24
CA ASN A 50 18.99 -23.36 4.83
C ASN A 50 18.46 -24.08 3.58
N ASN A 51 17.56 -23.47 2.79
CA ASN A 51 17.10 -24.08 1.54
C ASN A 51 17.10 -23.09 0.37
N ALA A 52 17.99 -23.32 -0.60
CA ALA A 52 18.14 -22.46 -1.78
C ALA A 52 16.86 -22.37 -2.63
N SER A 53 16.14 -23.49 -2.81
CA SER A 53 14.88 -23.51 -3.56
C SER A 53 13.81 -22.63 -2.91
N LEU A 54 13.72 -22.65 -1.57
CA LEU A 54 12.78 -21.80 -0.83
C LEU A 54 13.18 -20.32 -0.86
N THR A 55 14.47 -20.02 -0.82
CA THR A 55 14.97 -18.64 -0.99
C THR A 55 14.63 -18.11 -2.37
N THR A 56 14.87 -18.88 -3.44
CA THR A 56 14.49 -18.49 -4.81
C THR A 56 12.98 -18.29 -4.96
N LEU A 57 12.17 -19.13 -4.30
CA LEU A 57 10.72 -18.94 -4.28
C LEU A 57 10.31 -17.63 -3.59
N ALA A 58 10.92 -17.31 -2.45
CA ALA A 58 10.69 -16.04 -1.75
C ALA A 58 11.09 -14.83 -2.59
N GLU A 59 12.23 -14.91 -3.27
CA GLU A 59 12.72 -13.88 -4.20
C GLU A 59 11.77 -13.72 -5.39
N ASP A 60 11.25 -14.81 -5.95
CA ASP A 60 10.27 -14.76 -7.04
C ASP A 60 8.96 -14.11 -6.58
N ILE A 61 8.47 -14.43 -5.38
CA ILE A 61 7.28 -13.77 -4.79
C ILE A 61 7.54 -12.27 -4.62
N SER A 62 8.67 -11.90 -4.02
CA SER A 62 9.06 -10.50 -3.80
C SER A 62 9.18 -9.73 -5.11
N SER A 63 9.86 -10.31 -6.10
CA SER A 63 10.05 -9.73 -7.45
C SER A 63 8.73 -9.54 -8.17
N ARG A 64 7.84 -10.54 -8.13
CA ARG A 64 6.51 -10.46 -8.73
C ARG A 64 5.65 -9.40 -8.06
N LEU A 65 5.65 -9.31 -6.73
CA LEU A 65 4.95 -8.24 -6.02
C LEU A 65 5.53 -6.86 -6.43
N ALA A 66 6.84 -6.72 -6.54
CA ALA A 66 7.49 -5.47 -6.95
C ALA A 66 7.18 -5.06 -8.39
N ALA A 67 6.92 -6.03 -9.27
CA ALA A 67 6.51 -5.77 -10.65
C ALA A 67 5.04 -5.32 -10.78
N ARG A 68 4.22 -5.47 -9.73
CA ARG A 68 2.81 -5.06 -9.77
C ARG A 68 2.69 -3.54 -9.64
N HIS A 69 2.03 -2.92 -10.62
CA HIS A 69 1.85 -1.48 -10.65
C HIS A 69 0.76 -0.98 -9.69
N GLU A 70 -0.03 -1.90 -9.14
CA GLU A 70 -1.15 -1.65 -8.23
C GLU A 70 -0.69 -1.33 -6.80
N LEU A 71 0.55 -1.69 -6.44
CA LEU A 71 1.07 -1.51 -5.08
C LEU A 71 2.51 -1.01 -5.09
N VAL A 72 2.98 -0.55 -3.93
CA VAL A 72 4.35 -0.10 -3.72
C VAL A 72 4.96 -0.91 -2.57
N LEU A 73 6.03 -1.66 -2.85
CA LEU A 73 6.76 -2.34 -1.77
C LEU A 73 7.56 -1.32 -0.97
N VAL A 74 7.38 -1.38 0.35
CA VAL A 74 8.12 -0.56 1.30
C VAL A 74 9.08 -1.43 2.12
N PRO A 75 10.31 -0.95 2.38
CA PRO A 75 11.31 -1.73 3.11
C PRO A 75 11.04 -1.80 4.62
N GLN A 76 10.16 -0.93 5.14
CA GLN A 76 9.86 -0.82 6.56
C GLN A 76 8.35 -0.82 6.79
N ALA A 77 7.92 -1.50 7.84
CA ALA A 77 6.52 -1.55 8.25
C ALA A 77 6.06 -0.18 8.76
N SER A 78 4.99 0.36 8.18
CA SER A 78 4.30 1.56 8.62
C SER A 78 2.92 1.20 9.21
N PRO A 79 2.30 2.06 10.05
CA PRO A 79 0.88 1.94 10.40
C PRO A 79 -0.05 2.08 9.18
N SER A 80 0.38 2.82 8.16
CA SER A 80 -0.38 3.08 6.93
C SER A 80 -0.12 2.07 5.80
N SER A 81 0.74 1.08 6.02
CA SER A 81 1.07 0.06 5.02
C SER A 81 0.39 -1.27 5.34
N TRP A 82 -0.04 -1.99 4.30
CA TRP A 82 -0.35 -3.41 4.39
C TRP A 82 0.88 -4.19 4.85
N ARG A 83 0.67 -5.24 5.64
CA ARG A 83 1.75 -6.13 6.10
C ARG A 83 1.46 -7.55 5.65
N LEU A 84 2.35 -8.11 4.85
CA LEU A 84 2.29 -9.49 4.41
C LEU A 84 3.42 -10.29 5.09
N PHE A 85 3.04 -11.19 5.98
CA PHE A 85 3.94 -12.16 6.59
C PHE A 85 3.83 -13.49 5.85
N LEU A 86 4.94 -13.94 5.28
CA LEU A 86 5.05 -15.23 4.63
C LEU A 86 5.90 -16.16 5.48
N SER A 87 5.37 -17.35 5.75
CA SER A 87 6.13 -18.47 6.27
C SER A 87 6.17 -19.55 5.20
N ILE A 88 7.35 -19.81 4.68
CA ILE A 88 7.58 -20.82 3.65
C ILE A 88 8.28 -22.00 4.31
N ASN A 89 7.71 -23.20 4.20
CA ASN A 89 8.30 -24.41 4.75
C ASN A 89 8.29 -25.52 3.68
N GLN A 90 9.30 -26.39 3.73
CA GLN A 90 9.41 -27.57 2.89
C GLN A 90 9.63 -28.80 3.77
N GLN A 91 8.61 -29.66 3.82
CA GLN A 91 8.72 -30.99 4.42
C GLN A 91 8.67 -32.06 3.31
N GLN A 92 7.46 -32.45 2.90
CA GLN A 92 7.23 -33.31 1.72
C GLN A 92 6.68 -32.52 0.53
N ARG A 93 6.09 -31.37 0.82
CA ARG A 93 5.49 -30.40 -0.10
C ARG A 93 5.95 -29.01 0.33
N ILE A 94 5.94 -28.07 -0.60
CA ILE A 94 6.11 -26.66 -0.27
C ILE A 94 4.78 -26.18 0.31
N VAL A 95 4.83 -25.55 1.47
CA VAL A 95 3.69 -24.91 2.13
C VAL A 95 4.04 -23.46 2.39
N ILE A 96 3.20 -22.56 1.88
CA ILE A 96 3.31 -21.12 2.06
C ILE A 96 2.11 -20.69 2.90
N GLN A 97 2.39 -20.22 4.11
CA GLN A 97 1.40 -19.58 4.97
C GLN A 97 1.55 -18.08 4.83
N ALA A 98 0.46 -17.41 4.48
CA ALA A 98 0.44 -15.97 4.31
C ALA A 98 -0.56 -15.35 5.28
N GLU A 99 -0.11 -14.32 5.99
CA GLU A 99 -0.95 -13.45 6.82
C GLU A 99 -0.85 -12.02 6.27
N LEU A 100 -1.96 -11.53 5.73
CA LEU A 100 -2.10 -10.17 5.23
C LEU A 100 -2.90 -9.33 6.24
N THR A 101 -2.29 -8.27 6.72
CA THR A 101 -2.90 -7.34 7.68
C THR A 101 -3.14 -5.99 7.00
N ALA A 102 -4.39 -5.50 7.09
CA ALA A 102 -4.79 -4.19 6.59
C ALA A 102 -4.17 -3.04 7.42
N PRO A 103 -3.93 -1.87 6.80
CA PRO A 103 -3.47 -0.69 7.53
C PRO A 103 -4.54 -0.21 8.51
N ILE A 104 -4.11 0.37 9.63
CA ILE A 104 -5.02 0.90 10.65
C ILE A 104 -5.46 2.30 10.20
N GLN A 105 -6.70 2.44 9.73
CA GLN A 105 -7.21 3.73 9.22
C GLN A 105 -7.66 4.67 10.35
N THR A 106 -8.07 4.12 11.50
CA THR A 106 -8.49 4.91 12.67
C THR A 106 -8.04 4.22 13.94
N ARG A 107 -7.71 5.00 14.99
CA ARG A 107 -7.12 4.49 16.24
C ARG A 107 -7.94 3.40 16.95
N ASP A 108 -9.25 3.37 16.70
CA ASP A 108 -10.19 2.43 17.31
C ASP A 108 -10.57 1.25 16.39
N ASP A 109 -10.01 1.19 15.17
CA ASP A 109 -10.31 0.13 14.22
C ASP A 109 -9.45 -1.11 14.47
N GLN A 110 -10.09 -2.29 14.42
CA GLN A 110 -9.36 -3.56 14.53
C GLN A 110 -8.75 -3.89 13.16
N PRO A 111 -7.45 -4.19 13.09
CA PRO A 111 -6.83 -4.51 11.82
C PRO A 111 -7.47 -5.77 11.23
N ARG A 112 -8.03 -5.66 10.02
CA ARG A 112 -8.52 -6.82 9.28
C ARG A 112 -7.32 -7.71 8.93
N VAL A 113 -7.41 -8.98 9.32
CA VAL A 113 -6.40 -10.00 9.04
C VAL A 113 -6.99 -11.05 8.10
N ALA A 114 -6.36 -11.21 6.94
CA ALA A 114 -6.64 -12.30 6.01
C ALA A 114 -5.52 -13.35 6.10
N ARG A 115 -5.89 -14.62 6.17
CA ARG A 115 -4.95 -15.74 6.23
C ARG A 115 -5.23 -16.71 5.10
N PHE A 116 -4.21 -17.06 4.35
CA PHE A 116 -4.32 -18.06 3.29
C PHE A 116 -3.12 -19.00 3.31
N VAL A 117 -3.36 -20.23 2.86
CA VAL A 117 -2.36 -21.30 2.80
C VAL A 117 -2.34 -21.81 1.38
N VAL A 118 -1.15 -21.84 0.80
CA VAL A 118 -0.90 -22.33 -0.56
C VAL A 118 0.11 -23.46 -0.45
N ASP A 119 -0.23 -24.64 -0.96
CA ASP A 119 0.64 -25.81 -0.90
C ASP A 119 0.74 -26.54 -2.24
N GLY A 120 1.91 -27.13 -2.50
CA GLY A 120 2.15 -27.83 -3.75
C GLY A 120 3.42 -28.66 -3.75
N ALA A 121 3.58 -29.47 -4.79
CA ALA A 121 4.84 -30.16 -5.05
C ALA A 121 5.94 -29.16 -5.45
N GLU A 122 7.20 -29.54 -5.28
CA GLU A 122 8.35 -28.65 -5.53
C GLU A 122 8.41 -28.15 -6.98
N ASN A 123 8.02 -28.99 -7.95
CA ASN A 123 7.93 -28.63 -9.36
C ASN A 123 6.84 -27.57 -9.66
N ALA A 124 5.91 -27.34 -8.73
CA ALA A 124 4.85 -26.33 -8.86
C ALA A 124 5.26 -24.97 -8.28
N ALA A 125 6.50 -24.80 -7.77
CA ALA A 125 6.95 -23.56 -7.13
C ALA A 125 6.62 -22.27 -7.91
N PRO A 126 6.79 -22.18 -9.24
CA PRO A 126 6.44 -20.96 -10.00
C PRO A 126 4.93 -20.67 -10.03
N ASN A 127 4.09 -21.70 -9.90
CA ASN A 127 2.64 -21.52 -9.83
C ASN A 127 2.22 -21.09 -8.43
N LEU A 128 2.88 -21.62 -7.38
CA LEU A 128 2.63 -21.24 -6.00
C LEU A 128 2.96 -19.75 -5.77
N SER A 129 4.06 -19.25 -6.33
CA SER A 129 4.41 -17.83 -6.23
C SER A 129 3.36 -16.93 -6.89
N ALA A 130 2.90 -17.29 -8.10
CA ALA A 130 1.84 -16.56 -8.79
C ALA A 130 0.53 -16.56 -7.98
N GLN A 131 0.13 -17.71 -7.44
CA GLN A 131 -1.08 -17.84 -6.65
C GLN A 131 -1.06 -16.97 -5.38
N VAL A 132 0.08 -16.93 -4.67
CA VAL A 132 0.24 -16.08 -3.48
C VAL A 132 0.13 -14.59 -3.83
N VAL A 133 0.73 -14.18 -4.94
CA VAL A 133 0.66 -12.80 -5.42
C VAL A 133 -0.78 -12.41 -5.76
N ASP A 134 -1.49 -13.28 -6.48
CA ASP A 134 -2.87 -13.00 -6.91
C ASP A 134 -3.84 -12.97 -5.72
N MET A 135 -3.69 -13.87 -4.74
CA MET A 135 -4.46 -13.83 -3.49
C MET A 135 -4.20 -12.54 -2.70
N THR A 136 -2.93 -12.12 -2.61
CA THR A 136 -2.55 -10.88 -1.93
C THR A 136 -3.23 -9.67 -2.58
N LEU A 137 -3.16 -9.57 -3.91
CA LEU A 137 -3.77 -8.47 -4.66
C LEU A 137 -5.29 -8.47 -4.53
N SER A 138 -5.92 -9.64 -4.65
CA SER A 138 -7.37 -9.77 -4.54
C SER A 138 -7.87 -9.26 -3.19
N GLU A 139 -7.20 -9.60 -2.09
CA GLU A 139 -7.58 -9.12 -0.77
C GLU A 139 -7.38 -7.61 -0.63
N ILE A 140 -6.25 -7.06 -1.09
CA ILE A 140 -5.99 -5.61 -1.05
C ILE A 140 -7.06 -4.84 -1.83
N THR A 141 -7.42 -5.31 -3.03
CA THR A 141 -8.43 -4.67 -3.88
C THR A 141 -9.82 -4.77 -3.26
N SER A 142 -10.17 -5.92 -2.67
CA SER A 142 -11.48 -6.14 -2.03
C SER A 142 -11.79 -5.21 -0.84
N VAL A 143 -10.76 -4.62 -0.24
CA VAL A 143 -10.90 -3.68 0.89
C VAL A 143 -10.99 -2.24 0.42
N ASN A 144 -10.53 -1.94 -0.80
CA ASN A 144 -10.54 -0.60 -1.36
C ASN A 144 -11.79 -0.29 -2.21
N GLU A 145 -12.62 -1.29 -2.51
CA GLU A 145 -13.96 -1.15 -3.11
C GLU A 145 -15.04 -0.88 -2.06
#